data_AF-A0A7C8ULU7-F1
#
_entry.id   AF-A0A7C8ULU7-F1
#
_cell.length_a   1.000
_cell.length_b   1.000
_cell.length_c   1.000
_cell.angle_alpha   90.00
_cell.angle_beta   90.00
_cell.angle_gamma   90.00
#
_symmetry.space_group_name_H-M   'P 1'
#
loop_
_entity.id
_entity.type
_entity.pdbx_description
1 polymer ?
#
loop_
_entity_poly.entity_id
_entity_poly.type
_entity_poly.pdbx_seq_one_letter_code
_entity_poly.pdbx_strand_id
1 'polypeptide(L)'
;MLDRKPVVVKIVDEMVNQKMAFYQTDAGGVVQEGLKVLEGKLDSNVAALNDEITQLKKERKDAENAVEDRVKKLEKQWKTSTQKERQEIEAQMKQIKTEGAEQAGKFNKQLTTLVYEKQQQAYQINDLKKANEALRSQLDQQRRRQLLEEEERRKKEKEDDESGFCVGSSS
;
A
#
# COMPACT_ATOMS: atom_id res chain seq x y z
N MET A 1 -19.00 23.56 8.47
CA MET A 1 -18.19 22.31 8.49
C MET A 1 -17.52 22.22 7.13
N LEU A 2 -16.22 22.51 7.05
CA LEU A 2 -15.51 22.67 5.76
C LEU A 2 -15.04 21.30 5.25
N ASP A 3 -15.44 20.99 4.01
CA ASP A 3 -15.04 19.85 3.19
C ASP A 3 -13.52 19.81 2.89
N ARG A 4 -12.70 19.56 3.91
CA ARG A 4 -11.23 19.56 3.78
C ARG A 4 -10.63 18.27 3.22
N LYS A 5 -11.43 17.26 2.87
CA LYS A 5 -10.94 15.93 2.44
C LYS A 5 -10.23 15.86 1.07
N PRO A 6 -10.39 16.79 0.10
CA PRO A 6 -9.64 16.72 -1.17
C PRO A 6 -8.28 17.44 -1.18
N VAL A 7 -8.12 18.52 -0.41
CA VAL A 7 -6.94 19.39 -0.48
C VAL A 7 -5.73 18.77 0.25
N VAL A 8 -5.97 18.08 1.36
CA VAL A 8 -4.93 17.40 2.14
C VAL A 8 -4.24 16.30 1.34
N VAL A 9 -4.99 15.55 0.53
CA VAL A 9 -4.45 14.47 -0.31
C VAL A 9 -3.60 15.05 -1.44
N LYS A 10 -4.03 16.14 -2.09
CA LYS A 10 -3.25 16.81 -3.15
C LYS A 10 -1.92 17.39 -2.66
N ILE A 11 -1.92 18.03 -1.48
CA ILE A 11 -0.69 18.60 -0.90
C ILE A 11 0.30 17.49 -0.57
N VAL A 12 -0.15 16.35 -0.05
CA VAL A 12 0.75 15.22 0.25
C VAL A 12 1.23 14.53 -1.02
N ASP A 13 0.38 14.36 -2.05
CA ASP A 13 0.77 13.79 -3.35
C ASP A 13 1.80 14.66 -4.09
N GLU A 14 1.64 15.98 -4.09
CA GLU A 14 2.62 16.91 -4.67
C GLU A 14 3.91 16.95 -3.85
N MET A 15 3.84 16.89 -2.51
CA MET A 15 5.02 16.93 -1.65
C MET A 15 5.86 15.64 -1.68
N VAL A 16 5.22 14.47 -1.75
CA VAL A 16 5.91 13.16 -1.89
C VAL A 16 6.53 13.02 -3.29
N ASN A 17 5.84 13.47 -4.34
CA ASN A 17 6.37 13.41 -5.70
C ASN A 17 7.42 14.50 -5.99
N GLN A 18 7.43 15.63 -5.28
CA GLN A 18 8.34 16.77 -5.54
C GLN A 18 9.48 16.97 -4.51
N LYS A 19 9.64 16.09 -3.50
CA LYS A 19 10.71 16.17 -2.48
C LYS A 19 10.81 17.52 -1.75
N MET A 20 9.69 18.17 -1.42
CA MET A 20 9.71 19.46 -0.69
C MET A 20 9.82 19.29 0.83
N ALA A 21 10.46 20.28 1.49
CA ALA A 21 10.75 20.29 2.92
C ALA A 21 9.53 20.71 3.77
N PHE A 22 9.34 20.03 4.91
CA PHE A 22 8.08 19.87 5.65
C PHE A 22 7.71 21.01 6.63
N TYR A 23 8.48 22.11 6.66
CA TYR A 23 8.72 22.85 7.92
C TYR A 23 7.99 24.18 8.17
N GLN A 24 6.95 24.58 7.42
CA GLN A 24 6.53 26.01 7.47
C GLN A 24 5.06 26.36 7.80
N THR A 25 4.21 25.51 8.41
CA THR A 25 2.93 25.94 9.04
C THR A 25 2.30 24.84 9.93
N ASP A 26 1.18 25.11 10.62
CA ASP A 26 0.19 24.18 11.25
C ASP A 26 -0.19 22.94 10.39
N ALA A 27 0.33 22.87 9.16
CA ALA A 27 0.29 21.77 8.23
C ALA A 27 0.95 20.47 8.72
N GLY A 28 1.80 20.48 9.75
CA GLY A 28 2.48 19.25 10.24
C GLY A 28 1.52 18.13 10.66
N GLY A 29 0.46 18.44 11.41
CA GLY A 29 -0.57 17.47 11.78
C GLY A 29 -1.44 17.02 10.60
N VAL A 30 -1.69 17.94 9.66
CA VAL A 30 -2.48 17.68 8.45
C VAL A 30 -1.71 16.76 7.48
N VAL A 31 -0.40 16.92 7.35
CA VAL A 31 0.49 16.06 6.57
C VAL A 31 0.60 14.68 7.22
N GLN A 32 0.70 14.60 8.55
CA GLN A 32 0.71 13.31 9.27
C GLN A 32 -0.61 12.53 9.09
N GLU A 33 -1.76 13.22 9.15
CA GLU A 33 -3.06 12.61 8.89
C GLU A 33 -3.19 12.17 7.42
N GLY A 34 -2.71 12.98 6.48
CA GLY A 34 -2.66 12.63 5.05
C GLY A 34 -1.78 11.41 4.75
N LEU A 35 -0.59 11.31 5.35
CA LEU A 35 0.30 10.15 5.24
C LEU A 35 -0.38 8.87 5.79
N LYS A 36 -1.04 8.97 6.95
CA LYS A 36 -1.76 7.83 7.54
C LYS A 36 -2.94 7.36 6.67
N VAL A 37 -3.66 8.29 6.04
CA VAL A 37 -4.73 7.96 5.09
C VAL A 37 -4.18 7.27 3.85
N LEU A 38 -3.04 7.71 3.31
CA LEU A 38 -2.39 7.07 2.16
C LEU A 38 -1.85 5.69 2.50
N GLU A 39 -1.19 5.53 3.66
CA GLU A 39 -0.77 4.22 4.19
C GLU A 39 -1.96 3.25 4.27
N GLY A 40 -3.08 3.67 4.88
CA GLY A 40 -4.28 2.83 5.02
C GLY A 40 -4.95 2.47 3.68
N LYS A 41 -4.94 3.38 2.69
CA LYS A 41 -5.41 3.08 1.32
C LYS A 41 -4.52 2.03 0.65
N LEU A 42 -3.21 2.15 0.76
CA LEU A 42 -2.29 1.19 0.18
C LEU A 42 -2.36 -0.18 0.88
N ASP A 43 -2.50 -0.21 2.21
CA ASP A 43 -2.74 -1.47 2.94
C ASP A 43 -4.03 -2.16 2.45
N SER A 44 -5.09 -1.39 2.19
CA SER A 44 -6.35 -1.89 1.64
C SER A 44 -6.18 -2.43 0.20
N ASN A 45 -5.40 -1.73 -0.63
CA ASN A 45 -5.08 -2.19 -1.99
C ASN A 45 -4.25 -3.48 -1.97
N VAL A 46 -3.27 -3.60 -1.08
CA VAL A 46 -2.49 -4.83 -0.90
C VAL A 46 -3.37 -6.00 -0.44
N ALA A 47 -4.35 -5.75 0.43
CA ALA A 47 -5.33 -6.76 0.82
C ALA A 47 -6.19 -7.21 -0.38
N ALA A 48 -6.72 -6.27 -1.18
CA ALA A 48 -7.47 -6.59 -2.38
C ALA A 48 -6.64 -7.38 -3.40
N LEU A 49 -5.37 -7.01 -3.62
CA LEU A 49 -4.45 -7.77 -4.48
C LEU A 49 -4.19 -9.19 -3.96
N ASN A 50 -4.16 -9.40 -2.63
CA ASN A 50 -4.03 -10.75 -2.07
C ASN A 50 -5.28 -11.60 -2.35
N ASP A 51 -6.46 -11.02 -2.25
CA ASP A 51 -7.71 -11.69 -2.56
C ASP A 51 -7.78 -12.06 -4.05
N GLU A 52 -7.42 -11.12 -4.93
CA GLU A 52 -7.33 -11.38 -6.38
C GLU A 52 -6.31 -12.47 -6.71
N ILE A 53 -5.11 -12.44 -6.12
CA ILE A 53 -4.11 -13.50 -6.27
C ILE A 53 -4.65 -14.85 -5.81
N THR A 54 -5.40 -14.88 -4.70
CA THR A 54 -5.97 -16.11 -4.14
C THR A 54 -7.05 -16.67 -5.05
N GLN A 55 -7.95 -15.81 -5.53
CA GLN A 55 -9.01 -16.17 -6.46
C GLN A 55 -8.43 -16.68 -7.79
N LEU A 56 -7.42 -15.98 -8.34
CA LEU A 56 -6.77 -16.38 -9.59
C LEU A 56 -6.05 -17.74 -9.47
N LYS A 57 -5.42 -18.01 -8.32
CA LYS A 57 -4.81 -19.33 -8.04
C LYS A 57 -5.87 -20.44 -7.97
N LYS A 58 -7.03 -20.15 -7.39
CA LYS A 58 -8.15 -21.09 -7.33
C LYS A 58 -8.69 -21.38 -8.72
N GLU A 59 -8.97 -20.35 -9.52
CA GLU A 59 -9.45 -20.49 -10.89
C GLU A 59 -8.48 -21.26 -11.78
N ARG A 60 -7.18 -21.00 -11.64
CA ARG A 60 -6.14 -21.78 -12.34
C ARG A 60 -6.23 -23.27 -11.99
N LYS A 61 -6.36 -23.60 -10.70
CA LYS A 61 -6.46 -24.99 -10.24
C LYS A 61 -7.74 -25.65 -10.75
N ASP A 62 -8.86 -24.94 -10.74
CA ASP A 62 -10.14 -25.45 -11.24
C ASP A 62 -10.08 -25.71 -12.75
N ALA A 63 -9.41 -24.84 -13.52
CA ALA A 63 -9.18 -25.05 -14.94
C ALA A 63 -8.25 -26.26 -15.22
N GLU A 64 -7.18 -26.43 -14.45
CA GLU A 64 -6.28 -27.58 -14.52
C GLU A 64 -7.03 -28.90 -14.26
N ASN A 65 -7.85 -28.94 -13.20
CA ASN A 65 -8.69 -30.09 -12.89
C ASN A 65 -9.69 -30.39 -14.01
N ALA A 66 -10.31 -29.37 -14.62
CA ALA A 66 -11.26 -29.55 -15.72
C ALA A 66 -10.59 -30.13 -16.98
N VAL A 67 -9.35 -29.72 -17.28
CA VAL A 67 -8.54 -30.28 -18.36
C VAL A 67 -8.21 -31.75 -18.07
N GLU A 68 -7.73 -32.06 -16.86
CA GLU A 68 -7.45 -33.44 -16.45
C GLU A 68 -8.68 -34.35 -16.53
N ASP A 69 -9.83 -33.90 -16.05
CA ASP A 69 -11.06 -34.67 -16.07
C ASP A 69 -11.56 -34.95 -17.49
N ARG A 70 -11.43 -33.98 -18.39
CA ARG A 70 -11.71 -34.17 -19.82
C ARG A 70 -10.77 -35.18 -20.45
N VAL A 71 -9.46 -35.09 -20.17
CA VAL A 71 -8.47 -36.05 -20.66
C VAL A 71 -8.77 -37.45 -20.13
N LYS A 72 -9.03 -37.63 -18.83
CA LYS A 72 -9.40 -38.93 -18.23
C LYS A 72 -10.65 -39.53 -18.85
N LYS A 73 -11.66 -38.71 -19.19
CA LYS A 73 -12.87 -39.17 -19.90
C LYS A 73 -12.54 -39.65 -21.31
N LEU A 74 -11.75 -38.89 -22.07
CA LEU A 74 -11.30 -39.27 -23.40
C LEU A 74 -10.43 -40.54 -23.37
N GLU A 75 -9.55 -40.70 -22.39
CA GLU A 75 -8.75 -41.92 -22.21
C GLU A 75 -9.62 -43.16 -21.95
N LYS A 76 -10.71 -43.02 -21.18
CA LYS A 76 -11.67 -44.10 -20.98
C LYS A 76 -12.37 -44.48 -22.28
N GLN A 77 -12.82 -43.49 -23.06
CA GLN A 77 -13.44 -43.72 -24.37
C GLN A 77 -12.46 -44.37 -25.35
N TRP A 78 -11.21 -43.89 -25.39
CA TRP A 78 -10.17 -44.40 -26.27
C TRP A 78 -9.95 -45.92 -26.11
N LYS A 79 -9.96 -46.42 -24.86
CA LYS A 79 -9.74 -47.84 -24.55
C LYS A 79 -10.78 -48.76 -25.20
N THR A 80 -12.02 -48.33 -25.32
CA THR A 80 -13.13 -49.11 -25.88
C THR A 80 -13.45 -48.77 -27.34
N SER A 81 -12.70 -47.85 -27.94
CA SER A 81 -12.96 -47.34 -29.29
C SER A 81 -12.21 -48.12 -30.38
N THR A 82 -12.72 -48.03 -31.61
CA THR A 82 -12.09 -48.56 -32.83
C THR A 82 -10.81 -47.79 -33.18
N GLN A 83 -9.99 -48.33 -34.09
CA GLN A 83 -8.72 -47.70 -34.48
C GLN A 83 -8.90 -46.29 -35.09
N LYS A 84 -9.97 -46.07 -35.86
CA LYS A 84 -10.28 -44.75 -36.43
C LYS A 84 -10.70 -43.75 -35.34
N GLU A 85 -11.60 -44.15 -34.45
CA GLU A 85 -12.06 -43.33 -33.32
C GLU A 85 -10.91 -43.02 -32.35
N ARG A 86 -9.97 -43.95 -32.15
CA ARG A 86 -8.77 -43.72 -31.33
C ARG A 86 -7.92 -42.57 -31.84
N GLN A 87 -7.72 -42.45 -33.15
CA GLN A 87 -6.98 -41.34 -33.75
C GLN A 87 -7.69 -40.00 -33.54
N GLU A 88 -9.02 -39.98 -33.66
CA GLU A 88 -9.83 -38.79 -33.40
C GLU A 88 -9.77 -38.38 -31.91
N ILE A 89 -9.86 -39.34 -31.00
CA ILE A 89 -9.76 -39.12 -29.55
C ILE A 89 -8.36 -38.65 -29.16
N GLU A 90 -7.30 -39.19 -29.76
CA GLU A 90 -5.91 -38.73 -29.56
C GLU A 90 -5.73 -37.28 -30.00
N ALA A 91 -6.30 -36.90 -31.15
CA ALA A 91 -6.27 -35.52 -31.62
C ALA A 91 -6.99 -34.58 -30.63
N GLN A 92 -8.17 -34.98 -30.12
CA GLN A 92 -8.91 -34.21 -29.11
C GLN A 92 -8.14 -34.08 -27.79
N MET A 93 -7.51 -35.16 -27.31
CA MET A 93 -6.67 -35.11 -26.11
C MET A 93 -5.49 -34.17 -26.28
N LYS A 94 -4.83 -34.19 -27.44
CA LYS A 94 -3.71 -33.29 -27.74
C LYS A 94 -4.17 -31.84 -27.81
N GLN A 95 -5.32 -31.58 -28.43
CA GLN A 95 -5.90 -30.24 -28.49
C GLN A 95 -6.21 -29.70 -27.10
N ILE A 96 -6.93 -30.46 -26.26
CA ILE A 96 -7.29 -30.06 -24.90
C ILE A 96 -6.05 -29.80 -24.03
N LYS A 97 -5.01 -30.62 -24.16
CA LYS A 97 -3.73 -30.40 -23.45
C LYS A 97 -3.04 -29.12 -23.91
N THR A 98 -3.11 -28.80 -25.20
CA THR A 98 -2.52 -27.58 -25.77
C THR A 98 -3.29 -26.34 -25.29
N GLU A 99 -4.62 -26.36 -25.39
CA GLU A 99 -5.49 -25.28 -24.89
C GLU A 99 -5.29 -25.06 -23.37
N GLY A 100 -5.18 -26.15 -22.60
CA GLY A 100 -4.89 -26.09 -21.17
C GLY A 100 -3.53 -25.45 -20.87
N ALA A 101 -2.49 -25.78 -21.63
CA ALA A 101 -1.16 -25.17 -21.48
C ALA A 101 -1.17 -23.67 -21.83
N GLU A 102 -1.87 -23.28 -22.90
CA GLU A 102 -2.04 -21.87 -23.27
C GLU A 102 -2.79 -21.08 -22.18
N GLN A 103 -3.85 -21.66 -21.63
CA GLN A 103 -4.62 -21.07 -20.53
C GLN A 103 -3.77 -20.94 -19.27
N ALA A 104 -2.98 -21.96 -18.91
CA ALA A 104 -2.03 -21.90 -17.80
C ALA A 104 -0.98 -20.79 -18.01
N GLY A 105 -0.52 -20.60 -19.25
CA GLY A 105 0.36 -19.50 -19.64
C GLY A 105 -0.26 -18.12 -19.39
N LYS A 106 -1.56 -17.94 -19.72
CA LYS A 106 -2.30 -16.69 -19.45
C LYS A 106 -2.44 -16.43 -17.95
N PHE A 107 -2.81 -17.45 -17.16
CA PHE A 107 -2.89 -17.33 -15.71
C PHE A 107 -1.55 -16.95 -15.08
N ASN A 108 -0.45 -17.57 -15.52
CA ASN A 108 0.87 -17.24 -15.00
C ASN A 108 1.25 -15.78 -15.29
N LYS A 109 0.96 -15.26 -16.50
CA LYS A 109 1.21 -13.84 -16.82
C LYS A 109 0.42 -12.90 -15.91
N GLN A 110 -0.87 -13.18 -15.69
CA GLN A 110 -1.71 -12.38 -14.79
C GLN A 110 -1.20 -12.46 -13.35
N LEU A 111 -0.84 -13.65 -12.87
CA LEU A 111 -0.31 -13.83 -11.52
C LEU A 111 1.00 -13.08 -11.31
N THR A 112 1.93 -13.12 -12.28
CA THR A 112 3.18 -12.36 -12.23
C THR A 112 2.91 -10.86 -12.15
N THR A 113 1.93 -10.36 -12.90
CA THR A 113 1.55 -8.94 -12.90
C THR A 113 1.03 -8.52 -11.52
N LEU A 114 0.06 -9.26 -10.96
CA LEU A 114 -0.50 -8.97 -9.64
C LEU A 114 0.55 -9.05 -8.51
N VAL A 115 1.44 -10.04 -8.58
CA VAL A 115 2.54 -10.18 -7.61
C VAL A 115 3.51 -9.00 -7.69
N TYR A 116 3.84 -8.56 -8.90
CA TYR A 116 4.70 -7.39 -9.11
C TYR A 116 4.03 -6.11 -8.57
N GLU A 117 2.75 -5.88 -8.89
CA GLU A 117 1.99 -4.72 -8.38
C GLU A 117 1.92 -4.71 -6.85
N LYS A 118 1.64 -5.86 -6.23
CA LYS A 118 1.66 -6.01 -4.77
C LYS A 118 3.02 -5.63 -4.19
N GLN A 119 4.11 -6.07 -4.83
CA GLN A 119 5.46 -5.76 -4.37
C GLN A 119 5.77 -4.26 -4.47
N GLN A 120 5.33 -3.60 -5.55
CA GLN A 120 5.47 -2.14 -5.72
C GLN A 120 4.70 -1.37 -4.63
N GLN A 121 3.45 -1.75 -4.36
CA GLN A 121 2.66 -1.11 -3.29
C GLN A 121 3.28 -1.34 -1.91
N ALA A 122 3.86 -2.51 -1.64
CA ALA A 122 4.57 -2.77 -0.39
C ALA A 122 5.79 -1.86 -0.20
N TYR A 123 6.54 -1.56 -1.27
CA TYR A 123 7.63 -0.59 -1.21
C TYR A 123 7.13 0.82 -0.90
N GLN A 124 6.06 1.25 -1.57
CA GLN A 124 5.43 2.55 -1.31
C GLN A 124 4.96 2.70 0.15
N ILE A 125 4.37 1.66 0.72
CA ILE A 125 3.98 1.64 2.14
C ILE A 125 5.19 1.82 3.05
N ASN A 126 6.31 1.16 2.75
CA ASN A 126 7.54 1.28 3.54
C ASN A 126 8.11 2.70 3.49
N ASP A 127 8.13 3.31 2.30
CA ASP A 127 8.60 4.68 2.12
C ASP A 127 7.71 5.69 2.84
N LEU A 128 6.38 5.51 2.79
CA LEU A 128 5.45 6.36 3.56
C LEU A 128 5.64 6.20 5.07
N LYS A 129 5.83 4.97 5.57
CA LYS A 129 6.10 4.73 7.00
C LYS A 129 7.37 5.44 7.46
N LYS A 130 8.45 5.36 6.67
CA LYS A 130 9.71 6.09 6.95
C LYS A 130 9.51 7.61 6.94
N ALA A 131 8.73 8.14 5.98
CA ALA A 131 8.42 9.56 5.92
C ALA A 131 7.60 10.01 7.15
N ASN A 132 6.63 9.20 7.59
CA ASN A 132 5.81 9.46 8.76
C ASN A 132 6.65 9.44 10.06
N GLU A 133 7.56 8.47 10.20
CA GLU A 133 8.51 8.41 11.33
C GLU A 133 9.45 9.62 11.37
N ALA A 134 10.01 10.01 10.22
CA ALA A 134 10.88 11.17 10.12
C ALA A 134 10.14 12.47 10.48
N LEU A 135 8.91 12.65 9.99
CA LEU A 135 8.08 13.81 10.30
C LEU A 135 7.76 13.88 11.80
N ARG A 136 7.38 12.75 12.42
CA ARG A 136 7.12 12.68 13.87
C ARG A 136 8.32 13.12 14.70
N SER A 137 9.50 12.60 14.37
CA SER A 137 10.74 12.94 15.07
C SER A 137 11.04 14.45 14.99
N GLN A 138 10.79 15.07 13.83
CA GLN A 138 11.00 16.49 13.64
C GLN A 138 9.97 17.35 14.40
N LEU A 139 8.70 16.95 14.39
CA LEU A 139 7.66 17.63 15.16
C LEU A 139 7.93 17.56 16.67
N ASP A 140 8.40 16.41 17.16
CA ASP A 140 8.78 16.24 18.56
C ASP A 140 9.97 17.13 18.95
N GLN A 141 10.99 17.24 18.07
CA GLN A 141 12.11 18.16 18.28
C GLN A 141 11.67 19.62 18.30
N GLN A 142 10.75 20.02 17.42
CA GLN A 142 10.22 21.38 17.38
C GLN A 142 9.42 21.70 18.64
N ARG A 143 8.56 20.79 19.08
CA ARG A 143 7.75 20.97 20.30
C ARG A 143 8.65 21.14 21.53
N ARG A 144 9.73 20.36 21.63
CA ARG A 144 10.72 20.52 22.71
C ARG A 144 11.40 21.89 22.68
N ARG A 145 11.79 22.39 21.50
CA ARG A 145 12.37 23.74 21.37
C ARG A 145 11.39 24.83 21.80
N GLN A 146 10.13 24.73 21.38
CA GLN A 146 9.09 25.70 21.76
C GLN A 146 8.85 25.72 23.27
N LEU A 147 8.81 24.56 23.93
CA LEU A 147 8.66 24.48 25.38
C LEU A 147 9.84 25.13 26.12
N LEU A 148 11.07 24.92 25.65
CA LEU A 148 12.27 25.55 26.22
C LEU A 148 12.25 27.08 26.04
N GLU A 149 11.90 27.56 24.85
CA GLU A 149 11.76 29.00 24.58
C GLU A 149 10.65 29.64 25.44
N GLU A 150 9.54 28.92 25.67
CA GLU A 150 8.46 29.39 26.54
C GLU A 150 8.88 29.42 28.01
N GLU A 151 9.62 28.42 28.49
CA GLU A 151 10.19 28.42 29.85
C GLU A 151 11.21 29.54 30.06
N GLU A 152 12.09 29.82 29.08
CA GLU A 152 13.02 30.94 29.14
C GLU A 152 12.31 32.29 29.17
N ARG A 153 11.25 32.48 28.35
CA ARG A 153 10.44 33.69 28.40
C ARG A 153 9.77 33.88 29.75
N ARG A 154 9.16 32.82 30.30
CA ARG A 154 8.52 32.88 31.63
C ARG A 154 9.51 33.16 32.76
N LYS A 155 10.78 32.72 32.64
CA LYS A 155 11.82 33.07 33.60
C LYS A 155 12.22 34.54 33.51
N LYS A 156 12.43 35.05 32.29
CA LYS A 156 12.72 36.48 32.07
C LYS A 156 11.60 37.39 32.55
N GLU A 157 10.34 37.06 32.26
CA GLU A 157 9.18 37.83 32.74
C GLU A 157 9.15 37.90 34.28
N LYS A 158 9.49 36.80 34.98
CA LYS A 158 9.58 36.80 36.44
C LYS A 158 10.75 37.61 37.00
N GLU A 159 11.90 37.59 36.34
CA GLU A 159 13.07 38.39 36.73
C GLU A 159 12.83 39.90 36.52
N ASP A 160 12.12 40.27 35.45
CA ASP A 160 11.73 41.65 35.16
C ASP A 160 10.66 42.16 36.15
N ASP A 161 9.70 41.31 36.56
CA ASP A 161 8.69 41.65 37.58
C ASP A 161 9.31 41.81 38.99
N GLU A 162 10.29 40.99 39.37
CA GLU A 162 10.97 41.10 40.67
C GLU A 162 11.95 42.29 40.74
N SER A 163 12.59 42.66 39.63
CA SER A 163 13.49 43.81 39.56
C SER A 163 12.76 45.16 39.51
N GLY A 164 11.50 45.20 39.07
CA GLY A 164 10.63 46.38 39.11
C GLY A 164 10.12 46.75 40.51
N PHE A 165 10.14 45.84 41.49
CA PHE A 165 9.59 46.07 42.84
C PHE A 165 10.57 46.75 43.82
N CYS A 166 11.86 46.90 43.46
CA CYS A 166 12.90 47.45 44.34
C CYS A 166 13.27 48.93 44.09
N VAL A 167 12.41 49.72 43.43
CA VAL A 167 12.63 51.18 43.24
C VAL A 167 11.46 51.97 43.83
N GLY A 168 11.36 52.00 45.17
CA GLY A 168 10.26 52.75 45.79
C GLY A 168 10.18 52.70 47.31
N SER A 169 11.29 52.84 48.02
CA SER A 169 11.27 53.19 49.45
C SER A 169 12.55 53.92 49.83
N SER A 170 12.58 55.22 49.52
CA SER A 170 13.46 56.16 50.18
C SER A 170 12.61 57.36 50.58
N SER A 171 12.26 57.42 51.87
CA SER A 171 11.77 58.60 52.57
C SER A 171 12.27 58.51 54.00
#